data_AF-A0A8J5P8P6-F1
#
_entry.id   AF-A0A8J5P8P6-F1
#
_cell.length_a   1.000
_cell.length_b   1.000
_cell.length_c   1.000
_cell.angle_alpha   90.00
_cell.angle_beta   90.00
_cell.angle_gamma   90.00
#
_symmetry.space_group_name_H-M   'P 1'
#
loop_
_entity.id
_entity.type
_entity.pdbx_description
1 polymer ?
#
loop_
_entity_poly.entity_id
_entity_poly.type
_entity_poly.pdbx_seq_one_letter_code
_entity_poly.pdbx_strand_id
1 'polypeptide(L)'
;MASIFLTGASGYVGGQLLHELTQAHPEYTIATLVRDANAAETISQAYPKVRTVVGDLDDSALVEQEASQASVVLNVASNKHIGSLQAIHRGLTKRGNGYLIQISGASLLPVKDLSSPSFKPGEPSSEVWDDLDGVSSILDLIRSHDSRVVDNYILKISKETPSIKTALVLPPIIYGKGQGPVKQRSVQIPALSKVAIERGHAVRAGRGLAAWTNVHVADLARLFTLLAEKGARGSEDENIWGEKGIYLPGVGELTWADISDRVAKAAKDQGLIDTLDVEELYKPEVDTALPAGSVFFGSNARSKPRRATEVLGWKPSETGLDEEIPRAVAEEAENRK
;
A
#
# COMPACT_ATOMS: atom_id res chain seq x y z
N MET A 1 -2.56 11.76 -25.48
CA MET A 1 -2.68 10.39 -24.94
C MET A 1 -1.57 10.23 -23.92
N ALA A 2 -1.89 9.88 -22.67
CA ALA A 2 -0.88 9.74 -21.63
C ALA A 2 -0.12 8.42 -21.79
N SER A 3 1.20 8.46 -21.58
CA SER A 3 2.03 7.25 -21.47
C SER A 3 2.31 6.97 -20.00
N ILE A 4 1.95 5.77 -19.57
CA ILE A 4 2.11 5.29 -18.19
C ILE A 4 3.21 4.23 -18.16
N PHE A 5 4.15 4.36 -17.23
CA PHE A 5 5.04 3.27 -16.84
C PHE A 5 4.70 2.82 -15.42
N LEU A 6 4.24 1.57 -15.28
CA LEU A 6 3.82 0.98 -14.00
C LEU A 6 4.81 -0.11 -13.59
N THR A 7 5.39 0.03 -12.41
CA THR A 7 6.14 -1.06 -11.77
C THR A 7 5.23 -1.80 -10.80
N GLY A 8 5.39 -3.13 -10.70
CA GLY A 8 4.67 -3.93 -9.72
C GLY A 8 3.28 -4.40 -10.18
N ALA A 9 3.02 -4.41 -11.49
CA ALA A 9 1.74 -4.85 -12.07
C ALA A 9 1.36 -6.31 -11.76
N SER A 10 2.33 -7.18 -11.43
CA SER A 10 2.07 -8.54 -10.95
C SER A 10 1.85 -8.65 -9.44
N GLY A 11 1.99 -7.53 -8.71
CA GLY A 11 1.76 -7.43 -7.27
C GLY A 11 0.29 -7.23 -6.92
N TYR A 12 -0.02 -7.27 -5.62
CA TYR A 12 -1.38 -7.10 -5.12
C TYR A 12 -1.94 -5.70 -5.44
N VAL A 13 -1.27 -4.64 -4.98
CA VAL A 13 -1.71 -3.25 -5.23
C VAL A 13 -1.54 -2.87 -6.70
N GLY A 14 -0.37 -3.16 -7.30
CA GLY A 14 -0.11 -2.79 -8.69
C GLY A 14 -0.97 -3.55 -9.70
N GLY A 15 -1.37 -4.80 -9.40
CA GLY A 15 -2.31 -5.56 -10.22
C GLY A 15 -3.73 -5.00 -10.17
N GLN A 16 -4.21 -4.60 -8.99
CA GLN A 16 -5.49 -3.87 -8.87
C GLN A 16 -5.43 -2.51 -9.58
N LEU A 17 -4.31 -1.79 -9.46
CA LEU A 17 -4.14 -0.51 -10.15
C LEU A 17 -4.13 -0.67 -11.67
N LEU A 18 -3.47 -1.72 -12.19
CA LEU A 18 -3.52 -2.01 -13.62
C LEU A 18 -4.96 -2.31 -14.07
N HIS A 19 -5.69 -3.11 -13.29
CA HIS A 19 -7.10 -3.37 -13.56
C HIS A 19 -7.89 -2.06 -13.66
N GLU A 20 -7.83 -1.22 -12.63
CA GLU A 20 -8.53 0.08 -12.58
C GLU A 20 -8.18 0.98 -13.77
N LEU A 21 -6.89 1.15 -14.08
CA LEU A 21 -6.42 2.00 -15.19
C LEU A 21 -6.92 1.51 -16.54
N THR A 22 -6.92 0.19 -16.79
CA THR A 22 -7.35 -0.35 -18.08
C THR A 22 -8.86 -0.22 -18.30
N GLN A 23 -9.66 -0.20 -17.22
CA GLN A 23 -11.10 0.02 -17.28
C GLN A 23 -11.44 1.50 -17.42
N ALA A 24 -10.83 2.35 -16.58
CA ALA A 24 -11.12 3.79 -16.53
C ALA A 24 -10.53 4.55 -17.72
N HIS A 25 -9.36 4.12 -18.21
CA HIS A 25 -8.59 4.80 -19.26
C HIS A 25 -8.08 3.84 -20.34
N PRO A 26 -8.98 3.22 -21.13
CA PRO A 26 -8.60 2.34 -22.23
C PRO A 26 -7.82 3.06 -23.35
N GLU A 27 -7.79 4.39 -23.33
CA GLU A 27 -7.00 5.26 -24.20
C GLU A 27 -5.55 5.46 -23.74
N TYR A 28 -5.17 5.12 -22.51
CA TYR A 28 -3.79 5.29 -22.06
C TYR A 28 -2.86 4.22 -22.65
N THR A 29 -1.64 4.62 -22.99
CA THR A 29 -0.58 3.69 -23.38
C THR A 29 0.14 3.24 -22.12
N ILE A 30 -0.01 1.98 -21.73
CA ILE A 30 0.53 1.45 -20.48
C ILE A 30 1.66 0.45 -20.77
N ALA A 31 2.83 0.72 -20.19
CA ALA A 31 3.94 -0.22 -20.10
C ALA A 31 4.08 -0.71 -18.65
N THR A 32 4.27 -2.01 -18.45
CA THR A 32 4.42 -2.62 -17.13
C THR A 32 5.72 -3.38 -17.00
N LEU A 33 6.51 -3.09 -15.97
CA LEU A 33 7.70 -3.88 -15.64
C LEU A 33 7.27 -5.13 -14.87
N VAL A 34 7.62 -6.30 -15.39
CA VAL A 34 7.24 -7.60 -14.80
C VAL A 34 8.47 -8.52 -14.78
N ARG A 35 8.88 -8.92 -13.57
CA ARG A 35 10.07 -9.77 -13.39
C ARG A 35 9.92 -11.18 -13.95
N ASP A 36 8.72 -11.73 -13.87
CA ASP A 36 8.44 -13.13 -14.21
C ASP A 36 7.74 -13.22 -15.57
N ALA A 37 8.28 -14.03 -16.48
CA ALA A 37 7.75 -14.15 -17.84
C ALA A 37 6.33 -14.75 -17.88
N ASN A 38 6.00 -15.68 -16.99
CA ASN A 38 4.66 -16.25 -16.91
C ASN A 38 3.66 -15.19 -16.44
N ALA A 39 4.00 -14.42 -15.41
CA ALA A 39 3.19 -13.30 -14.96
C ALA A 39 3.00 -12.23 -16.05
N ALA A 40 4.03 -11.99 -16.87
CA ALA A 40 3.92 -11.10 -18.02
C ALA A 40 2.92 -11.64 -19.05
N GLU A 41 2.99 -12.93 -19.38
CA GLU A 41 2.04 -13.57 -20.28
C GLU A 41 0.60 -13.49 -19.73
N THR A 42 0.38 -13.82 -18.45
CA THR A 42 -0.93 -13.70 -17.81
C THR A 42 -1.48 -12.27 -17.90
N ILE A 43 -0.63 -11.26 -17.69
CA ILE A 43 -1.02 -9.84 -17.83
C ILE A 43 -1.37 -9.51 -19.29
N SER A 44 -0.56 -9.93 -20.27
CA SER A 44 -0.83 -9.67 -21.69
C SER A 44 -2.11 -10.35 -22.18
N GLN A 45 -2.42 -11.55 -21.70
CA GLN A 45 -3.66 -12.25 -22.02
C GLN A 45 -4.88 -11.52 -21.43
N ALA A 46 -4.80 -11.07 -20.17
CA ALA A 46 -5.87 -10.33 -19.52
C ALA A 46 -6.06 -8.93 -20.10
N TYR A 47 -4.98 -8.27 -20.50
CA TYR A 47 -4.97 -6.88 -20.98
C TYR A 47 -4.16 -6.73 -22.29
N PRO A 48 -4.73 -7.09 -23.45
CA PRO A 48 -3.98 -7.14 -24.72
C PRO A 48 -3.38 -5.80 -25.20
N LYS A 49 -3.86 -4.67 -24.68
CA LYS A 49 -3.31 -3.33 -24.99
C LYS A 49 -2.15 -2.91 -24.10
N VAL A 50 -1.87 -3.66 -23.02
CA VAL A 50 -0.79 -3.37 -22.08
C VAL A 50 0.51 -3.99 -22.61
N ARG A 51 1.55 -3.17 -22.73
CA ARG A 51 2.89 -3.65 -23.08
C ARG A 51 3.59 -4.16 -21.82
N THR A 52 3.87 -5.45 -21.77
CA THR A 52 4.68 -6.03 -20.69
C THR A 52 6.16 -5.97 -21.04
N VAL A 53 6.97 -5.52 -20.09
CA VAL A 53 8.42 -5.41 -20.20
C VAL A 53 9.02 -6.39 -19.21
N VAL A 54 9.64 -7.46 -19.72
CA VAL A 54 10.27 -8.48 -18.87
C VAL A 54 11.61 -7.95 -18.39
N GLY A 55 11.72 -7.80 -17.08
CA GLY A 55 12.90 -7.27 -16.38
C GLY A 55 12.59 -7.04 -14.91
N ASP A 56 13.63 -6.81 -14.11
CA ASP A 56 13.52 -6.57 -12.68
C ASP A 56 13.87 -5.13 -12.28
N LEU A 57 13.82 -4.84 -10.98
CA LEU A 57 14.09 -3.51 -10.45
C LEU A 57 15.58 -3.15 -10.46
N ASP A 58 16.47 -4.14 -10.55
CA ASP A 58 17.91 -3.99 -10.63
C ASP A 58 18.39 -3.73 -12.08
N ASP A 59 17.54 -3.98 -13.08
CA ASP A 59 17.74 -3.61 -14.50
C ASP A 59 17.66 -2.08 -14.72
N SER A 60 18.56 -1.34 -14.09
CA SER A 60 18.59 0.13 -14.02
C SER A 60 18.50 0.81 -15.39
N ALA A 61 19.19 0.28 -16.40
CA ALA A 61 19.14 0.83 -17.77
C ALA A 61 17.77 0.67 -18.43
N LEU A 62 17.12 -0.48 -18.21
CA LEU A 62 15.78 -0.76 -18.72
C LEU A 62 14.74 0.14 -18.02
N VAL A 63 14.79 0.21 -16.69
CA VAL A 63 13.91 1.06 -15.89
C VAL A 63 14.05 2.53 -16.28
N GLU A 64 15.27 3.03 -16.47
CA GLU A 64 15.54 4.38 -16.94
C GLU A 64 14.97 4.63 -18.35
N GLN A 65 15.17 3.69 -19.26
CA GLN A 65 14.65 3.78 -20.63
C GLN A 65 13.12 3.87 -20.62
N GLU A 66 12.43 2.97 -19.92
CA GLU A 66 10.97 2.94 -19.85
C GLU A 66 10.40 4.19 -19.18
N ALA A 67 11.02 4.65 -18.08
CA ALA A 67 10.63 5.88 -17.42
C ALA A 67 10.78 7.11 -18.32
N SER A 68 11.82 7.18 -19.18
CA SER A 68 12.01 8.30 -20.11
C SER A 68 10.92 8.44 -21.18
N GLN A 69 10.18 7.35 -21.45
CA GLN A 69 9.09 7.32 -22.42
C GLN A 69 7.72 7.65 -21.81
N ALA A 70 7.60 7.61 -20.47
CA ALA A 70 6.36 7.82 -19.75
C ALA A 70 6.15 9.28 -19.34
N SER A 71 4.94 9.80 -19.51
CA SER A 71 4.52 11.06 -18.88
C SER A 71 4.24 10.88 -17.38
N VAL A 72 3.76 9.70 -16.98
CA VAL A 72 3.42 9.36 -15.59
C VAL A 72 4.04 8.02 -15.25
N VAL A 73 4.80 7.98 -14.15
CA VAL A 73 5.37 6.76 -13.59
C VAL A 73 4.63 6.42 -12.29
N LEU A 74 4.07 5.22 -12.24
CA LEU A 74 3.42 4.63 -11.08
C LEU A 74 4.39 3.59 -10.49
N ASN A 75 5.18 3.99 -9.50
CA ASN A 75 6.15 3.11 -8.88
C ASN A 75 5.53 2.36 -7.70
N VAL A 76 4.95 1.19 -7.98
CA VAL A 76 4.14 0.40 -7.02
C VAL A 76 4.78 -0.96 -6.69
N ALA A 77 5.98 -1.24 -7.20
CA ALA A 77 6.67 -2.51 -6.97
C ALA A 77 7.29 -2.64 -5.58
N SER A 78 7.85 -1.55 -5.03
CA SER A 78 8.61 -1.59 -3.78
C SER A 78 8.74 -0.21 -3.14
N ASN A 79 8.67 -0.18 -1.81
CA ASN A 79 8.96 0.99 -0.98
C ASN A 79 10.37 0.96 -0.34
N LYS A 80 11.21 -0.02 -0.73
CA LYS A 80 12.59 -0.18 -0.21
C LYS A 80 13.66 -0.14 -1.31
N HIS A 81 13.26 -0.22 -2.57
CA HIS A 81 14.19 -0.38 -3.68
C HIS A 81 14.66 0.96 -4.23
N ILE A 82 15.76 1.49 -3.68
CA ILE A 82 16.28 2.81 -4.08
C ILE A 82 16.85 2.84 -5.50
N GLY A 83 17.45 1.74 -5.99
CA GLY A 83 18.08 1.68 -7.30
C GLY A 83 17.11 1.96 -8.45
N SER A 84 15.94 1.31 -8.43
CA SER A 84 14.88 1.54 -9.41
C SER A 84 14.30 2.95 -9.33
N LEU A 85 14.13 3.51 -8.14
CA LEU A 85 13.67 4.90 -7.99
C LEU A 85 14.70 5.89 -8.57
N GLN A 86 15.99 5.66 -8.37
CA GLN A 86 17.06 6.46 -8.99
C GLN A 86 17.06 6.33 -10.51
N ALA A 87 16.82 5.13 -11.05
CA ALA A 87 16.70 4.91 -12.49
C ALA A 87 15.47 5.62 -13.08
N ILE A 88 14.32 5.54 -12.41
CA ILE A 88 13.11 6.29 -12.77
C ILE A 88 13.38 7.79 -12.77
N HIS A 89 14.04 8.30 -11.73
CA HIS A 89 14.41 9.71 -11.64
C HIS A 89 15.26 10.13 -12.83
N ARG A 90 16.34 9.41 -13.16
CA ARG A 90 17.17 9.70 -14.34
C ARG A 90 16.37 9.67 -15.64
N GLY A 91 15.47 8.70 -15.80
CA GLY A 91 14.62 8.57 -16.98
C GLY A 91 13.70 9.79 -17.16
N LEU A 92 13.03 10.20 -16.09
CA LEU A 92 12.18 11.41 -16.08
C LEU A 92 12.98 12.70 -16.25
N THR A 93 14.19 12.80 -15.70
CA THR A 93 15.10 13.93 -15.94
C THR A 93 15.51 13.99 -17.42
N LYS A 94 15.83 12.85 -18.04
CA LYS A 94 16.16 12.75 -19.47
C LYS A 94 14.98 13.16 -20.37
N ARG A 95 13.75 12.83 -19.94
CA ARG A 95 12.52 13.30 -20.59
C ARG A 95 12.33 14.82 -20.46
N GLY A 96 12.81 15.41 -19.37
CA GLY A 96 12.74 16.84 -19.05
C GLY A 96 11.62 17.21 -18.08
N ASN A 97 10.55 16.41 -18.03
CA ASN A 97 9.44 16.55 -17.08
C ASN A 97 8.76 15.21 -16.81
N GLY A 98 7.89 15.17 -15.80
CA GLY A 98 6.99 14.03 -15.61
C GLY A 98 6.30 14.02 -14.25
N TYR A 99 5.54 12.96 -14.03
CA TYR A 99 4.80 12.73 -12.79
C TYR A 99 5.25 11.41 -12.20
N LEU A 100 5.58 11.39 -10.92
CA LEU A 100 6.08 10.21 -10.22
C LEU A 100 5.24 9.97 -8.96
N ILE A 101 4.45 8.90 -8.98
CA ILE A 101 3.65 8.48 -7.84
C ILE A 101 4.30 7.24 -7.23
N GLN A 102 4.77 7.38 -5.98
CA GLN A 102 5.49 6.36 -5.25
C GLN A 102 4.59 5.73 -4.18
N ILE A 103 4.49 4.41 -4.17
CA ILE A 103 3.95 3.71 -3.01
C ILE A 103 4.98 3.64 -1.88
N SER A 104 4.53 3.87 -0.67
CA SER A 104 5.30 3.71 0.56
C SER A 104 4.56 2.76 1.51
N GLY A 105 4.56 3.01 2.81
CA GLY A 105 3.78 2.23 3.75
C GLY A 105 3.59 2.96 5.07
N ALA A 106 2.39 2.83 5.65
CA ALA A 106 2.03 3.47 6.92
C ALA A 106 2.82 2.94 8.13
N SER A 107 3.73 1.97 7.93
CA SER A 107 4.72 1.58 8.94
C SER A 107 5.67 2.72 9.35
N LEU A 108 5.62 3.87 8.67
CA LEU A 108 6.21 5.13 9.11
C LEU A 108 5.52 5.67 10.39
N LEU A 109 4.20 5.65 10.44
CA LEU A 109 3.40 6.27 11.49
C LEU A 109 3.67 5.72 12.91
N PRO A 110 3.92 4.40 13.11
CA PRO A 110 4.26 3.86 14.42
C PRO A 110 5.72 4.10 14.83
N VAL A 111 6.57 4.75 14.03
CA VAL A 111 8.01 4.79 14.34
C VAL A 111 8.32 5.50 15.66
N LYS A 112 7.55 6.53 16.05
CA LYS A 112 7.65 7.14 17.38
C LYS A 112 7.33 6.14 18.48
N ASP A 113 6.25 5.38 18.33
CA ASP A 113 5.87 4.32 19.27
C ASP A 113 6.99 3.28 19.39
N LEU A 114 7.46 2.76 18.25
CA LEU A 114 8.48 1.70 18.18
C LEU A 114 9.83 2.11 18.76
N SER A 115 10.14 3.41 18.77
CA SER A 115 11.39 3.95 19.32
C SER A 115 11.29 4.26 20.81
N SER A 116 10.08 4.22 21.39
CA SER A 116 9.87 4.46 22.81
C SER A 116 10.30 3.26 23.65
N PRO A 117 11.05 3.45 24.76
CA PRO A 117 11.36 2.37 25.69
C PRO A 117 10.11 1.85 26.43
N SER A 118 9.01 2.61 26.42
CA SER A 118 7.73 2.19 27.00
C SER A 118 6.85 1.41 26.01
N PHE A 119 7.30 1.20 24.77
CA PHE A 119 6.54 0.49 23.76
C PHE A 119 6.21 -0.93 24.21
N LYS A 120 4.91 -1.25 24.16
CA LYS A 120 4.38 -2.58 24.41
C LYS A 120 3.43 -2.92 23.26
N PRO A 121 3.67 -3.99 22.49
CA PRO A 121 2.76 -4.39 21.42
C PRO A 121 1.33 -4.59 21.96
N GLY A 122 0.36 -4.05 21.25
CA GLY A 122 -1.05 -4.14 21.62
C GLY A 122 -1.54 -3.04 22.55
N GLU A 123 -0.71 -2.07 22.92
CA GLU A 123 -1.11 -0.90 23.70
C GLU A 123 -1.52 0.28 22.79
N PRO A 124 -2.55 1.06 23.18
CA PRO A 124 -3.03 2.16 22.36
C PRO A 124 -2.06 3.36 22.44
N SER A 125 -2.08 4.21 21.41
CA SER A 125 -1.46 5.53 21.46
C SER A 125 -2.42 6.62 20.99
N SER A 126 -2.20 7.84 21.48
CA SER A 126 -3.03 9.02 21.17
C SER A 126 -2.63 9.72 19.88
N GLU A 127 -1.47 9.37 19.29
CA GLU A 127 -0.96 10.02 18.09
C GLU A 127 -1.84 9.67 16.89
N VAL A 128 -2.31 10.69 16.17
CA VAL A 128 -3.08 10.54 14.93
C VAL A 128 -2.52 11.51 13.90
N TRP A 129 -2.10 11.00 12.74
CA TRP A 129 -1.41 11.78 11.72
C TRP A 129 -2.41 12.39 10.71
N ASP A 130 -2.55 13.71 10.69
CA ASP A 130 -3.36 14.43 9.69
C ASP A 130 -2.51 14.70 8.45
N ASP A 131 -2.91 14.13 7.31
CA ASP A 131 -2.14 14.34 6.10
C ASP A 131 -2.31 15.77 5.58
N LEU A 132 -3.45 16.42 5.72
CA LEU A 132 -3.71 17.74 5.16
C LEU A 132 -3.04 18.87 5.94
N ASP A 133 -3.56 19.20 7.12
CA ASP A 133 -3.08 20.33 7.93
C ASP A 133 -1.80 19.96 8.71
N GLY A 134 -1.60 18.67 8.97
CA GLY A 134 -0.46 18.11 9.71
C GLY A 134 0.71 17.64 8.84
N VAL A 135 0.70 17.95 7.53
CA VAL A 135 1.69 17.43 6.56
C VAL A 135 3.14 17.69 6.97
N SER A 136 3.41 18.85 7.58
CA SER A 136 4.75 19.23 8.04
C SER A 136 5.33 18.22 9.05
N SER A 137 4.51 17.75 9.99
CA SER A 137 4.95 16.75 10.98
C SER A 137 5.27 15.40 10.32
N ILE A 138 4.56 15.03 9.25
CA ILE A 138 4.85 13.80 8.49
C ILE A 138 6.17 13.96 7.73
N LEU A 139 6.41 15.11 7.11
CA LEU A 139 7.68 15.41 6.43
C LEU A 139 8.87 15.36 7.40
N ASP A 140 8.72 15.96 8.59
CA ASP A 140 9.75 15.93 9.63
C ASP A 140 9.98 14.50 10.15
N LEU A 141 8.92 13.70 10.25
CA LEU A 141 9.04 12.29 10.59
C LEU A 141 9.81 11.51 9.51
N ILE A 142 9.55 11.73 8.22
CA ILE A 142 10.30 11.09 7.13
C ILE A 142 11.79 11.48 7.21
N ARG A 143 12.07 12.78 7.34
CA ARG A 143 13.43 13.34 7.35
C ARG A 143 14.26 12.92 8.57
N SER A 144 13.61 12.64 9.70
CA SER A 144 14.28 12.16 10.92
C SER A 144 14.62 10.67 10.90
N HIS A 145 14.22 9.94 9.85
CA HIS A 145 14.44 8.50 9.74
C HIS A 145 15.16 8.12 8.44
N ASP A 146 16.49 8.04 8.51
CA ASP A 146 17.36 7.65 7.38
C ASP A 146 17.00 6.27 6.78
N SER A 147 16.39 5.38 7.58
CA SER A 147 15.89 4.09 7.11
C SER A 147 14.77 4.21 6.07
N ARG A 148 14.11 5.37 5.97
CA ARG A 148 13.10 5.70 4.94
C ARG A 148 13.78 6.25 3.67
N VAL A 149 14.75 5.51 3.15
CA VAL A 149 15.62 5.95 2.04
C VAL A 149 14.81 6.36 0.81
N VAL A 150 13.79 5.57 0.45
CA VAL A 150 12.92 5.83 -0.72
C VAL A 150 12.08 7.08 -0.51
N ASP A 151 11.43 7.22 0.65
CA ASP A 151 10.59 8.40 0.96
C ASP A 151 11.43 9.68 0.97
N ASN A 152 12.59 9.65 1.64
CA ASN A 152 13.53 10.78 1.66
C ASN A 152 14.01 11.14 0.24
N TYR A 153 14.22 10.15 -0.62
CA TYR A 153 14.60 10.40 -2.00
C TYR A 153 13.46 11.03 -2.83
N ILE A 154 12.19 10.68 -2.57
CA ILE A 154 11.04 11.36 -3.18
C ILE A 154 10.98 12.84 -2.77
N LEU A 155 11.20 13.15 -1.48
CA LEU A 155 11.28 14.54 -1.01
C LEU A 155 12.46 15.30 -1.63
N LYS A 156 13.58 14.60 -1.85
CA LYS A 156 14.73 15.15 -2.58
C LYS A 156 14.36 15.50 -4.02
N ILE A 157 13.70 14.60 -4.75
CA ILE A 157 13.25 14.86 -6.13
C ILE A 157 12.35 16.09 -6.19
N SER A 158 11.36 16.21 -5.30
CA SER A 158 10.44 17.37 -5.31
C SER A 158 11.14 18.71 -5.11
N LYS A 159 12.24 18.72 -4.34
CA LYS A 159 13.00 19.93 -4.05
C LYS A 159 14.03 20.26 -5.13
N GLU A 160 14.75 19.26 -5.61
CA GLU A 160 15.91 19.46 -6.50
C GLU A 160 15.55 19.37 -7.98
N THR A 161 14.44 18.70 -8.34
CA THR A 161 14.00 18.51 -9.73
C THR A 161 12.51 18.86 -9.89
N PRO A 162 12.13 20.14 -9.74
CA PRO A 162 10.72 20.58 -9.69
C PRO A 162 9.93 20.38 -11.00
N SER A 163 10.60 20.04 -12.10
CA SER A 163 9.96 19.60 -13.35
C SER A 163 9.37 18.19 -13.25
N ILE A 164 9.72 17.43 -12.22
CA ILE A 164 9.12 16.14 -11.85
C ILE A 164 8.18 16.36 -10.67
N LYS A 165 6.89 16.21 -10.91
CA LYS A 165 5.87 16.31 -9.85
C LYS A 165 5.77 14.99 -9.13
N THR A 166 5.93 14.98 -7.81
CA THR A 166 5.91 13.74 -7.02
C THR A 166 4.68 13.64 -6.13
N ALA A 167 4.21 12.42 -5.90
CA ALA A 167 3.28 12.10 -4.83
C ALA A 167 3.74 10.83 -4.10
N LEU A 168 3.60 10.81 -2.77
CA LEU A 168 3.94 9.69 -1.91
C LEU A 168 2.67 9.19 -1.22
N VAL A 169 2.30 7.94 -1.49
CA VAL A 169 1.10 7.32 -0.92
C VAL A 169 1.51 6.29 0.13
N LEU A 170 1.09 6.47 1.39
CA LEU A 170 1.44 5.59 2.51
C LEU A 170 0.20 4.79 2.97
N PRO A 171 -0.17 3.72 2.26
CA PRO A 171 -1.35 2.96 2.63
C PRO A 171 -1.16 2.21 3.96
N PRO A 172 -2.23 2.07 4.76
CA PRO A 172 -2.19 1.41 6.06
C PRO A 172 -2.54 -0.09 5.92
N ILE A 173 -3.54 -0.62 6.63
CA ILE A 173 -4.06 -1.96 6.33
C ILE A 173 -4.72 -1.91 4.95
N ILE A 174 -4.13 -2.60 3.97
CA ILE A 174 -4.75 -2.80 2.65
C ILE A 174 -5.47 -4.13 2.67
N TYR A 175 -6.80 -4.09 2.58
CA TYR A 175 -7.66 -5.27 2.54
C TYR A 175 -8.42 -5.36 1.22
N GLY A 176 -9.27 -6.37 1.07
CA GLY A 176 -9.96 -6.63 -0.20
C GLY A 176 -9.43 -7.84 -0.96
N LYS A 177 -10.21 -8.30 -1.94
CA LYS A 177 -9.72 -9.20 -3.00
C LYS A 177 -9.26 -8.35 -4.17
N GLY A 178 -8.02 -8.52 -4.59
CA GLY A 178 -7.52 -7.87 -5.80
C GLY A 178 -8.15 -8.47 -7.06
N GLN A 179 -8.35 -7.63 -8.08
CA GLN A 179 -8.86 -7.99 -9.41
C GLN A 179 -7.74 -8.04 -10.46
N GLY A 180 -6.49 -7.76 -10.05
CA GLY A 180 -5.32 -8.01 -10.87
C GLY A 180 -5.18 -9.50 -11.21
N PRO A 181 -4.60 -9.85 -12.37
CA PRO A 181 -4.65 -11.23 -12.87
C PRO A 181 -3.60 -12.17 -12.24
N VAL A 182 -2.70 -11.66 -11.39
CA VAL A 182 -1.59 -12.43 -10.81
C VAL A 182 -1.74 -12.61 -9.29
N LYS A 183 -1.49 -11.55 -8.49
CA LYS A 183 -1.63 -11.60 -7.03
C LYS A 183 -2.87 -10.85 -6.58
N GLN A 184 -3.76 -11.54 -5.87
CA GLN A 184 -5.05 -10.99 -5.43
C GLN A 184 -5.22 -10.95 -3.91
N ARG A 185 -4.22 -11.47 -3.18
CA ARG A 185 -4.29 -11.69 -1.73
C ARG A 185 -3.57 -10.59 -0.94
N SER A 186 -4.23 -10.07 0.08
CA SER A 186 -3.66 -9.16 1.09
C SER A 186 -2.80 -9.89 2.13
N VAL A 187 -2.33 -9.19 3.17
CA VAL A 187 -1.36 -9.73 4.14
C VAL A 187 -1.95 -9.89 5.54
N GLN A 188 -2.34 -8.81 6.22
CA GLN A 188 -2.62 -8.86 7.66
C GLN A 188 -3.84 -9.72 8.02
N ILE A 189 -5.00 -9.47 7.40
CA ILE A 189 -6.23 -10.21 7.70
C ILE A 189 -6.09 -11.70 7.35
N PRO A 190 -5.55 -12.08 6.17
CA PRO A 190 -5.29 -13.48 5.88
C PRO A 190 -4.28 -14.14 6.83
N ALA A 191 -3.25 -13.42 7.31
CA ALA A 191 -2.30 -13.97 8.27
C ALA A 191 -2.96 -14.31 9.62
N LEU A 192 -3.79 -13.41 10.17
CA LEU A 192 -4.56 -13.68 11.38
C LEU A 192 -5.53 -14.85 11.18
N SER A 193 -6.22 -14.88 10.04
CA SER A 193 -7.17 -15.96 9.70
C SER A 193 -6.47 -17.32 9.63
N LYS A 194 -5.32 -17.38 8.95
CA LYS A 194 -4.50 -18.59 8.87
C LYS A 194 -4.09 -19.09 10.24
N VAL A 195 -3.54 -18.20 11.09
CA VAL A 195 -3.10 -18.57 12.44
C VAL A 195 -4.28 -19.06 13.28
N ALA A 196 -5.43 -18.41 13.18
CA ALA A 196 -6.64 -18.82 13.92
C ALA A 196 -7.06 -20.25 13.55
N ILE A 197 -7.12 -20.55 12.25
CA ILE A 197 -7.49 -21.85 11.71
C ILE A 197 -6.43 -22.93 12.05
N GLU A 198 -5.14 -22.56 12.05
CA GLU A 198 -4.05 -23.49 12.38
C GLU A 198 -3.98 -23.85 13.87
N ARG A 199 -4.29 -22.89 14.75
CA ARG A 199 -4.24 -23.08 16.20
C ARG A 199 -5.55 -23.59 16.80
N GLY A 200 -6.67 -23.40 16.12
CA GLY A 200 -8.01 -23.68 16.65
C GLY A 200 -8.61 -22.52 17.47
N HIS A 201 -7.94 -21.38 17.54
CA HIS A 201 -8.37 -20.15 18.24
C HIS A 201 -7.63 -18.94 17.66
N ALA A 202 -8.23 -17.75 17.69
CA ALA A 202 -7.58 -16.55 17.16
C ALA A 202 -6.50 -16.01 18.13
N VAL A 203 -5.64 -15.11 17.64
CA VAL A 203 -4.55 -14.51 18.41
C VAL A 203 -4.52 -13.01 18.22
N ARG A 204 -3.94 -12.28 19.17
CA ARG A 204 -3.65 -10.84 19.05
C ARG A 204 -2.36 -10.46 19.77
N ALA A 205 -1.73 -9.35 19.37
CA ALA A 205 -0.58 -8.81 20.08
C ALA A 205 -1.03 -8.13 21.38
N GLY A 206 -0.55 -8.61 22.53
CA GLY A 206 -0.93 -8.09 23.86
C GLY A 206 -2.44 -7.96 24.01
N ARG A 207 -2.91 -6.81 24.51
CA ARG A 207 -4.34 -6.51 24.65
C ARG A 207 -5.05 -6.18 23.32
N GLY A 208 -4.30 -6.02 22.22
CA GLY A 208 -4.83 -5.69 20.90
C GLY A 208 -5.43 -4.29 20.76
N LEU A 209 -5.20 -3.38 21.72
CA LEU A 209 -5.76 -2.02 21.71
C LEU A 209 -5.06 -1.07 20.73
N ALA A 210 -3.93 -1.48 20.18
CA ALA A 210 -3.27 -0.74 19.12
C ALA A 210 -4.16 -0.71 17.86
N ALA A 211 -4.19 0.42 17.15
CA ALA A 211 -5.11 0.64 16.03
C ALA A 211 -4.42 1.12 14.77
N TRP A 212 -4.91 0.66 13.61
CA TRP A 212 -4.46 1.08 12.30
C TRP A 212 -5.65 1.55 11.47
N THR A 213 -5.44 2.58 10.66
CA THR A 213 -6.37 2.90 9.59
C THR A 213 -6.40 1.79 8.54
N ASN A 214 -7.44 1.77 7.73
CA ASN A 214 -7.62 0.73 6.71
C ASN A 214 -8.18 1.31 5.41
N VAL A 215 -7.88 0.64 4.29
CA VAL A 215 -8.36 0.98 2.95
C VAL A 215 -8.52 -0.28 2.10
N HIS A 216 -9.62 -0.38 1.34
CA HIS A 216 -9.79 -1.45 0.36
C HIS A 216 -8.85 -1.24 -0.83
N VAL A 217 -8.31 -2.33 -1.41
CA VAL A 217 -7.33 -2.24 -2.50
C VAL A 217 -7.87 -1.55 -3.76
N ALA A 218 -9.16 -1.72 -4.07
CA ALA A 218 -9.80 -1.04 -5.20
C ALA A 218 -9.95 0.48 -4.95
N ASP A 219 -10.32 0.88 -3.73
CA ASP A 219 -10.34 2.30 -3.34
C ASP A 219 -8.93 2.93 -3.41
N LEU A 220 -7.92 2.19 -2.97
CA LEU A 220 -6.52 2.60 -3.09
C LEU A 220 -6.12 2.77 -4.57
N ALA A 221 -6.46 1.82 -5.43
CA ALA A 221 -6.20 1.91 -6.87
C ALA A 221 -6.91 3.10 -7.53
N ARG A 222 -8.13 3.43 -7.10
CA ARG A 222 -8.83 4.65 -7.55
C ARG A 222 -8.10 5.94 -7.13
N LEU A 223 -7.50 5.99 -5.94
CA LEU A 223 -6.64 7.12 -5.55
C LEU A 223 -5.42 7.26 -6.47
N PHE A 224 -4.70 6.17 -6.74
CA PHE A 224 -3.57 6.18 -7.68
C PHE A 224 -4.02 6.59 -9.10
N THR A 225 -5.19 6.14 -9.53
CA THR A 225 -5.77 6.50 -10.83
C THR A 225 -6.10 8.00 -10.90
N LEU A 226 -6.68 8.58 -9.86
CA LEU A 226 -6.91 10.03 -9.79
C LEU A 226 -5.60 10.84 -9.86
N LEU A 227 -4.55 10.39 -9.17
CA LEU A 227 -3.23 11.00 -9.29
C LEU A 227 -2.67 10.86 -10.72
N ALA A 228 -2.81 9.68 -11.33
CA ALA A 228 -2.39 9.45 -12.72
C ALA A 228 -3.14 10.38 -13.69
N GLU A 229 -4.44 10.59 -13.50
CA GLU A 229 -5.24 11.55 -14.28
C GLU A 229 -4.76 12.99 -14.14
N LYS A 230 -4.44 13.42 -12.90
CA LYS A 230 -3.89 14.77 -12.67
C LYS A 230 -2.56 14.94 -13.41
N GLY A 231 -1.72 13.92 -13.40
CA GLY A 231 -0.46 13.91 -14.15
C GLY A 231 -0.67 13.89 -15.67
N ALA A 232 -1.59 13.05 -16.16
CA ALA A 232 -1.95 12.96 -17.57
C ALA A 232 -2.48 14.29 -18.14
N ARG A 233 -3.19 15.08 -17.33
CA ARG A 233 -3.69 16.41 -17.66
C ARG A 233 -2.65 17.53 -17.50
N GLY A 234 -1.43 17.21 -17.05
CA GLY A 234 -0.37 18.20 -16.88
C GLY A 234 -0.59 19.14 -15.69
N SER A 235 -1.31 18.72 -14.65
CA SER A 235 -1.62 19.56 -13.49
C SER A 235 -0.35 19.97 -12.74
N GLU A 236 -0.09 21.26 -12.61
CA GLU A 236 1.02 21.79 -11.81
C GLU A 236 0.63 22.20 -10.38
N ASP A 237 -0.60 21.89 -9.95
CA ASP A 237 -1.12 22.25 -8.61
C ASP A 237 -0.23 21.73 -7.48
N GLU A 238 0.44 22.66 -6.80
CA GLU A 238 1.34 22.38 -5.69
C GLU A 238 0.62 21.78 -4.48
N ASN A 239 -0.71 21.85 -4.39
CA ASN A 239 -1.46 21.19 -3.32
C ASN A 239 -1.61 19.67 -3.55
N ILE A 240 -1.38 19.20 -4.78
CA ILE A 240 -1.42 17.78 -5.17
C ILE A 240 -0.01 17.15 -5.10
N TRP A 241 1.03 17.94 -5.37
CA TRP A 241 2.36 17.44 -5.66
C TRP A 241 3.44 17.91 -4.68
N GLY A 242 4.61 17.28 -4.75
CA GLY A 242 5.80 17.66 -3.99
C GLY A 242 5.64 17.40 -2.50
N GLU A 243 6.10 18.35 -1.67
CA GLU A 243 6.03 18.21 -0.21
C GLU A 243 4.59 18.19 0.34
N LYS A 244 3.61 18.72 -0.39
CA LYS A 244 2.20 18.58 -0.06
C LYS A 244 1.59 17.30 -0.64
N GLY A 245 2.24 16.64 -1.58
CA GLY A 245 1.77 15.40 -2.22
C GLY A 245 1.92 14.15 -1.35
N ILE A 246 1.64 14.24 -0.05
CA ILE A 246 1.69 13.13 0.90
C ILE A 246 0.27 12.63 1.16
N TYR A 247 -0.02 11.36 0.88
CA TYR A 247 -1.37 10.81 0.99
C TYR A 247 -1.40 9.67 1.99
N LEU A 248 -2.24 9.80 3.03
CA LEU A 248 -2.56 8.73 3.97
C LEU A 248 -3.97 8.21 3.64
N PRO A 249 -4.15 7.25 2.70
CA PRO A 249 -5.48 6.78 2.35
C PRO A 249 -6.10 5.98 3.51
N GLY A 250 -7.36 6.24 3.81
CA GLY A 250 -8.08 5.52 4.86
C GLY A 250 -9.58 5.78 4.79
N VAL A 251 -10.37 4.77 5.12
CA VAL A 251 -11.85 4.82 5.17
C VAL A 251 -12.40 4.58 6.56
N GLY A 252 -11.57 4.02 7.45
CA GLY A 252 -11.89 3.77 8.84
C GLY A 252 -10.65 3.36 9.62
N GLU A 253 -10.86 3.05 10.90
CA GLU A 253 -9.85 2.58 11.85
C GLU A 253 -10.47 1.45 12.67
N LEU A 254 -9.68 0.40 12.95
CA LEU A 254 -10.05 -0.67 13.88
C LEU A 254 -8.86 -0.98 14.79
N THR A 255 -9.17 -1.42 16.00
CA THR A 255 -8.15 -2.01 16.88
C THR A 255 -7.81 -3.42 16.42
N TRP A 256 -6.62 -3.91 16.75
CA TRP A 256 -6.25 -5.30 16.49
C TRP A 256 -7.10 -6.30 17.31
N ALA A 257 -7.62 -5.89 18.46
CA ALA A 257 -8.61 -6.64 19.23
C ALA A 257 -9.89 -6.81 18.42
N ASP A 258 -10.48 -5.73 17.89
CA ASP A 258 -11.70 -5.81 17.07
C ASP A 258 -11.50 -6.72 15.85
N ILE A 259 -10.34 -6.62 15.19
CA ILE A 259 -10.03 -7.46 14.02
C ILE A 259 -9.93 -8.93 14.43
N SER A 260 -9.22 -9.23 15.53
CA SER A 260 -9.00 -10.61 15.98
C SER A 260 -10.28 -11.27 16.49
N ASP A 261 -11.13 -10.52 17.20
CA ASP A 261 -12.44 -10.97 17.65
C ASP A 261 -13.36 -11.28 16.46
N ARG A 262 -13.32 -10.45 15.40
CA ARG A 262 -14.06 -10.70 14.14
C ARG A 262 -13.53 -11.92 13.40
N VAL A 263 -12.22 -12.15 13.39
CA VAL A 263 -11.61 -13.36 12.80
C VAL A 263 -12.07 -14.60 13.57
N ALA A 264 -12.02 -14.59 14.91
CA ALA A 264 -12.53 -15.68 15.75
C ALA A 264 -14.00 -15.97 15.47
N LYS A 265 -14.83 -14.91 15.43
CA LYS A 265 -16.26 -15.04 15.12
C LYS A 265 -16.49 -15.65 13.74
N ALA A 266 -15.84 -15.12 12.71
CA ALA A 266 -16.00 -15.61 11.34
C ALA A 266 -15.54 -17.07 11.19
N ALA A 267 -14.41 -17.43 11.79
CA ALA A 267 -13.90 -18.80 11.75
C ALA A 267 -14.84 -19.78 12.47
N LYS A 268 -15.42 -19.37 13.60
CA LYS A 268 -16.40 -20.18 14.32
C LYS A 268 -17.72 -20.32 13.56
N ASP A 269 -18.26 -19.22 13.04
CA ASP A 269 -19.49 -19.23 12.23
C ASP A 269 -19.36 -20.14 11.00
N GLN A 270 -18.15 -20.23 10.43
CA GLN A 270 -17.82 -21.11 9.29
C GLN A 270 -17.46 -22.54 9.69
N GLY A 271 -17.51 -22.89 10.99
CA GLY A 271 -17.19 -24.23 11.49
C GLY A 271 -15.72 -24.63 11.39
N LEU A 272 -14.81 -23.65 11.34
CA LEU A 272 -13.37 -23.86 11.22
C LEU A 272 -12.66 -23.95 12.58
N ILE A 273 -13.27 -23.39 13.63
CA ILE A 273 -12.82 -23.45 15.03
C ILE A 273 -14.04 -23.57 15.96
N ASP A 274 -13.86 -24.09 17.17
CA ASP A 274 -14.96 -24.34 18.12
C ASP A 274 -15.11 -23.26 19.21
N THR A 275 -14.16 -22.32 19.31
CA THR A 275 -14.13 -21.28 20.34
C THR A 275 -14.16 -19.86 19.78
N LEU A 276 -14.57 -18.89 20.61
CA LEU A 276 -14.41 -17.45 20.34
C LEU A 276 -13.20 -16.87 21.08
N ASP A 277 -12.41 -17.70 21.78
CA ASP A 277 -11.26 -17.24 22.52
C ASP A 277 -10.21 -16.62 21.60
N VAL A 278 -9.61 -15.52 22.08
CA VAL A 278 -8.51 -14.83 21.43
C VAL A 278 -7.32 -14.79 22.37
N GLU A 279 -6.26 -15.51 22.01
CA GLU A 279 -5.03 -15.60 22.79
C GLU A 279 -4.21 -14.31 22.68
N GLU A 280 -3.82 -13.75 23.82
CA GLU A 280 -2.88 -12.62 23.87
C GLU A 280 -1.44 -13.11 23.76
N LEU A 281 -0.75 -12.73 22.69
CA LEU A 281 0.65 -13.05 22.46
C LEU A 281 1.54 -11.85 22.76
N TYR A 282 2.62 -12.10 23.49
CA TYR A 282 3.66 -11.13 23.79
C TYR A 282 4.95 -11.49 23.04
N LYS A 283 6.03 -10.70 23.16
CA LYS A 283 7.31 -11.07 22.56
C LYS A 283 7.98 -12.19 23.38
N PRO A 284 8.61 -13.19 22.72
CA PRO A 284 8.81 -13.34 21.27
C PRO A 284 7.69 -14.08 20.52
N GLU A 285 6.68 -14.60 21.22
CA GLU A 285 5.64 -15.48 20.66
C GLU A 285 4.85 -14.83 19.53
N VAL A 286 4.52 -13.54 19.67
CA VAL A 286 3.76 -12.78 18.67
C VAL A 286 4.52 -12.65 17.35
N ASP A 287 5.85 -12.47 17.41
CA ASP A 287 6.71 -12.36 16.22
C ASP A 287 6.98 -13.73 15.58
N THR A 288 6.77 -14.81 16.34
CA THR A 288 6.81 -16.19 15.84
C THR A 288 5.49 -16.57 15.16
N ALA A 289 4.35 -16.15 15.73
CA ALA A 289 3.03 -16.47 15.21
C ALA A 289 2.66 -15.64 13.97
N LEU A 290 3.02 -14.35 13.97
CA LEU A 290 2.67 -13.39 12.92
C LEU A 290 3.94 -12.74 12.37
N PRO A 291 4.08 -12.57 11.04
CA PRO A 291 5.26 -11.94 10.45
C PRO A 291 5.49 -10.53 11.01
N ALA A 292 6.55 -10.37 11.82
CA ALA A 292 6.81 -9.15 12.58
C ALA A 292 5.57 -8.67 13.37
N GLY A 293 4.91 -9.62 14.04
CA GLY A 293 3.67 -9.46 14.80
C GLY A 293 3.64 -8.24 15.71
N SER A 294 4.73 -8.01 16.43
CA SER A 294 4.85 -6.88 17.35
C SER A 294 4.77 -5.51 16.68
N VAL A 295 5.16 -5.42 15.41
CA VAL A 295 5.12 -4.18 14.63
C VAL A 295 3.82 -4.11 13.84
N PHE A 296 3.57 -5.07 12.94
CA PHE A 296 2.45 -4.97 11.99
C PHE A 296 1.08 -5.26 12.59
N PHE A 297 1.03 -5.85 13.79
CA PHE A 297 -0.21 -6.22 14.48
C PHE A 297 -0.27 -5.69 15.92
N GLY A 298 0.76 -4.96 16.36
CA GLY A 298 0.90 -4.50 17.74
C GLY A 298 1.28 -3.03 17.91
N SER A 299 1.53 -2.30 16.82
CA SER A 299 1.82 -0.85 16.86
C SER A 299 0.63 -0.01 16.41
N ASN A 300 0.70 1.31 16.52
CA ASN A 300 -0.36 2.23 16.09
C ASN A 300 0.02 2.96 14.80
N ALA A 301 -0.80 2.83 13.76
CA ALA A 301 -0.66 3.57 12.51
C ALA A 301 -1.97 4.28 12.19
N ARG A 302 -2.26 5.30 12.99
CA ARG A 302 -3.52 6.04 12.99
C ARG A 302 -3.38 7.30 12.15
N SER A 303 -4.33 7.56 11.27
CA SER A 303 -4.30 8.73 10.39
C SER A 303 -5.67 9.38 10.27
N LYS A 304 -5.67 10.68 9.97
CA LYS A 304 -6.84 11.44 9.54
C LYS A 304 -6.71 11.66 8.02
N PRO A 305 -7.33 10.81 7.20
CA PRO A 305 -7.07 10.69 5.77
C PRO A 305 -7.85 11.73 4.94
N ARG A 306 -7.44 12.99 4.99
CA ARG A 306 -8.23 14.12 4.45
C ARG A 306 -7.81 14.53 3.07
N ARG A 307 -6.52 14.46 2.73
CA ARG A 307 -6.03 15.05 1.48
C ARG A 307 -6.64 14.38 0.26
N ALA A 308 -6.76 13.06 0.26
CA ALA A 308 -7.35 12.34 -0.85
C ALA A 308 -8.79 12.84 -1.14
N THR A 309 -9.61 13.00 -0.09
CA THR A 309 -11.01 13.42 -0.25
C THR A 309 -11.13 14.92 -0.53
N GLU A 310 -10.44 15.77 0.21
CA GLU A 310 -10.58 17.24 0.14
C GLU A 310 -9.85 17.87 -1.05
N VAL A 311 -8.70 17.31 -1.48
CA VAL A 311 -7.89 17.88 -2.57
C VAL A 311 -8.12 17.18 -3.90
N LEU A 312 -8.31 15.86 -3.90
CA LEU A 312 -8.51 15.09 -5.15
C LEU A 312 -9.98 14.76 -5.43
N GLY A 313 -10.89 14.98 -4.47
CA GLY A 313 -12.28 14.54 -4.60
C GLY A 313 -12.42 13.01 -4.58
N TRP A 314 -11.46 12.30 -4.00
CA TRP A 314 -11.51 10.85 -3.85
C TRP A 314 -12.72 10.46 -3.00
N LYS A 315 -13.51 9.50 -3.51
CA LYS A 315 -14.72 8.99 -2.86
C LYS A 315 -14.60 7.49 -2.75
N PRO A 316 -14.10 6.96 -1.61
CA PRO A 316 -14.05 5.54 -1.40
C PRO A 316 -15.47 4.95 -1.34
N SER A 317 -15.65 3.74 -1.86
CA SER A 317 -16.98 3.13 -2.02
C SER A 317 -17.01 1.62 -1.79
N GLU A 318 -15.89 1.00 -1.44
CA GLU A 318 -15.85 -0.45 -1.19
C GLU A 318 -16.37 -0.77 0.21
N THR A 319 -16.63 -2.06 0.42
CA THR A 319 -17.11 -2.62 1.68
C THR A 319 -16.04 -2.55 2.75
N GLY A 320 -16.45 -2.60 4.02
CA GLY A 320 -15.55 -2.52 5.17
C GLY A 320 -14.95 -3.87 5.57
N LEU A 321 -14.10 -3.84 6.60
CA LEU A 321 -13.49 -5.04 7.19
C LEU A 321 -14.52 -6.01 7.81
N ASP A 322 -15.73 -5.54 8.12
CA ASP A 322 -16.85 -6.35 8.56
C ASP A 322 -17.29 -7.39 7.53
N GLU A 323 -17.30 -7.04 6.25
CA GLU A 323 -17.60 -7.98 5.16
C GLU A 323 -16.34 -8.73 4.69
N GLU A 324 -15.19 -8.08 4.75
CA GLU A 324 -13.94 -8.60 4.18
C GLU A 324 -13.24 -9.64 5.07
N ILE A 325 -13.41 -9.57 6.41
CA ILE A 325 -12.84 -10.56 7.33
C ILE A 325 -13.45 -11.97 7.10
N PRO A 326 -14.78 -12.16 7.07
CA PRO A 326 -15.37 -13.47 6.76
C PRO A 326 -14.89 -14.06 5.44
N ARG A 327 -14.76 -13.24 4.38
CA ARG A 327 -14.25 -13.66 3.08
C ARG A 327 -12.81 -14.16 3.18
N ALA A 328 -11.94 -13.40 3.85
CA ALA A 328 -10.53 -13.78 4.02
C ALA A 328 -10.38 -15.08 4.83
N VAL A 329 -11.21 -15.29 5.86
CA VAL A 329 -11.24 -16.55 6.63
C VAL A 329 -11.61 -17.73 5.75
N ALA A 330 -12.64 -17.60 4.91
CA ALA A 330 -13.07 -18.65 4.00
C ALA A 330 -11.97 -18.99 2.98
N GLU A 331 -11.33 -17.99 2.38
CA GLU A 331 -10.23 -18.19 1.41
C GLU A 331 -9.01 -18.89 2.05
N GLU A 332 -8.65 -18.56 3.30
CA GLU A 332 -7.56 -19.26 3.98
C GLU A 332 -7.91 -20.72 4.30
N ALA A 333 -9.18 -21.03 4.58
CA ALA A 333 -9.61 -22.41 4.76
C ALA A 333 -9.55 -23.22 3.45
N GLU A 334 -9.90 -22.61 2.32
CA GLU A 334 -9.81 -23.25 1.00
C GLU A 334 -8.37 -23.52 0.59
N ASN A 335 -7.45 -22.59 0.85
CA ASN A 335 -6.02 -22.72 0.52
C ASN A 335 -5.28 -23.81 1.32
N ARG A 336 -5.90 -24.39 2.35
CA ARG A 336 -5.34 -25.54 3.10
C ARG A 336 -5.67 -26.90 2.46
N LYS A 337 -6.65 -26.96 1.56
CA LYS A 337 -7.06 -28.21 0.88
C LYS A 337 -6.12 -28.53 -0.28
#